data_AF-A0A6J7HTZ4-F1
#
_entry.id   AF-A0A6J7HTZ4-F1
#
_cell.length_a   1.000
_cell.length_b   1.000
_cell.length_c   1.000
_cell.angle_alpha   90.00
_cell.angle_beta   90.00
_cell.angle_gamma   90.00
#
_symmetry.space_group_name_H-M   'P 1'
#
loop_
_entity.id
_entity.type
_entity.pdbx_description
1 polymer ?
#
loop_
_entity_poly.entity_id
_entity_poly.type
_entity_poly.pdbx_seq_one_letter_code
_entity_poly.pdbx_strand_id
1 'polypeptide(L)'
;MNRSLHPLVWWIWAGAMATAVAMTSSISIAIAVVGVTAIVVRNKAEETPWAASFSWSLKMGLWVIAIRVLTGVLIGVPMPGRKILTLPVIPLPHWMAGIRIGGPVTLERLTSTAHDGIMIASIIALLGAAASLSSPHRLLRSMPVMVYEFGVSVVIATSILPQFVTSISRIKQAQRLRGHESTGLLSWRRIALPLFEETLSRSLDLAAAMDSRGYGFTRKRSKYRQDRWTSKDYLLCGIAMVSLAKPELLVLVAAVSALVVAP
;
A
#
# COMPACT_ATOMS: atom_id res chain seq x y z
N MET A 1 20.21 -21.07 7.34
CA MET A 1 18.85 -20.55 7.07
C MET A 1 18.74 -19.15 7.68
N ASN A 2 18.94 -18.09 6.89
CA ASN A 2 18.74 -16.72 7.37
C ASN A 2 17.27 -16.54 7.74
N ARG A 3 17.00 -16.29 9.03
CA ARG A 3 15.63 -16.07 9.50
C ARG A 3 15.11 -14.75 8.93
N SER A 4 13.99 -14.82 8.22
CA SER A 4 13.27 -13.64 7.75
C SER A 4 12.77 -12.82 8.93
N LEU A 5 12.93 -11.49 8.89
CA LEU A 5 12.41 -10.57 9.91
C LEU A 5 10.88 -10.71 10.08
N HIS A 6 10.39 -10.29 11.24
CA HIS A 6 8.96 -10.32 11.52
C HIS A 6 8.21 -9.32 10.61
N PRO A 7 7.10 -9.70 9.93
CA PRO A 7 6.45 -8.85 8.93
C PRO A 7 6.01 -7.47 9.45
N LEU A 8 5.55 -7.42 10.71
CA LEU A 8 5.13 -6.17 11.35
C LEU A 8 6.27 -5.15 11.51
N VAL A 9 7.52 -5.58 11.61
CA VAL A 9 8.66 -4.70 11.81
C VAL A 9 8.84 -3.78 10.60
N TRP A 10 8.62 -4.30 9.38
CA TRP A 10 8.70 -3.50 8.17
C TRP A 10 7.63 -2.41 8.11
N TRP A 11 6.43 -2.70 8.61
CA TRP A 11 5.35 -1.72 8.70
C TRP A 11 5.59 -0.67 9.78
N ILE A 12 6.09 -1.08 10.95
CA ILE A 12 6.48 -0.15 12.02
C ILE A 12 7.61 0.76 11.52
N TRP A 13 8.63 0.18 10.89
CA TRP A 13 9.78 0.92 10.37
C TRP A 13 9.38 1.90 9.26
N ALA A 14 8.65 1.45 8.24
CA ALA A 14 8.22 2.32 7.15
C ALA A 14 7.24 3.40 7.62
N GLY A 15 6.32 3.06 8.53
CA GLY A 15 5.38 4.02 9.12
C GLY A 15 6.07 5.08 9.99
N ALA A 16 7.07 4.68 10.78
CA ALA A 16 7.89 5.62 11.54
C ALA A 16 8.69 6.53 10.59
N MET A 17 9.32 5.97 9.57
CA MET A 17 10.09 6.74 8.58
C MET A 17 9.20 7.71 7.81
N ALA A 18 7.98 7.29 7.43
CA ALA A 18 7.03 8.13 6.71
C ALA A 18 6.53 9.29 7.58
N THR A 19 6.21 9.01 8.85
CA THR A 19 5.83 10.02 9.83
C THR A 19 6.98 11.00 10.08
N ALA A 20 8.20 10.49 10.25
CA ALA A 20 9.38 11.32 10.47
C ALA A 20 9.66 12.23 9.25
N VAL A 21 9.55 11.71 8.02
CA VAL A 21 9.66 12.51 6.80
C VAL A 21 8.60 13.60 6.79
N ALA A 22 7.35 13.28 7.09
CA ALA A 22 6.26 14.27 7.15
C ALA A 22 6.53 15.37 8.19
N MET A 23 7.13 15.04 9.34
CA MET A 23 7.49 16.01 10.37
C MET A 23 8.64 16.94 9.94
N THR A 24 9.65 16.42 9.24
CA THR A 24 10.83 17.20 8.85
C THR A 24 10.53 18.23 7.75
N SER A 25 9.55 17.96 6.87
CA SER A 25 9.17 18.85 5.76
C SER A 25 10.36 19.33 4.90
N SER A 26 11.36 18.45 4.72
CA SER A 26 12.58 18.75 3.95
C SER A 26 12.74 17.77 2.78
N ILE A 27 12.80 18.32 1.57
CA ILE A 27 12.98 17.55 0.32
C ILE A 27 14.24 16.69 0.34
N SER A 28 15.38 17.24 0.78
CA SER A 28 16.67 16.54 0.69
C SER A 28 16.67 15.28 1.56
N ILE A 29 16.11 15.38 2.76
CA ILE A 29 15.95 14.26 3.69
C ILE A 29 14.97 13.24 3.11
N ALA A 30 13.83 13.68 2.56
CA ALA A 30 12.85 12.79 1.94
C ALA A 30 13.46 11.95 0.80
N ILE A 31 14.21 12.59 -0.12
CA ILE A 31 14.87 11.90 -1.23
C ILE A 31 15.95 10.93 -0.73
N ALA A 32 16.78 11.36 0.23
CA ALA A 32 17.83 10.50 0.80
C ALA A 32 17.24 9.23 1.43
N VAL A 33 16.13 9.37 2.17
CA VAL A 33 15.43 8.26 2.82
C VAL A 33 14.83 7.29 1.81
N VAL A 34 14.20 7.81 0.76
CA VAL A 34 13.68 6.97 -0.33
C VAL A 34 14.83 6.22 -1.02
N GLY A 35 15.98 6.88 -1.23
CA GLY A 35 17.18 6.27 -1.78
C GLY A 35 17.72 5.12 -0.92
N VAL A 36 17.86 5.34 0.39
CA VAL A 36 18.28 4.29 1.32
C VAL A 36 17.26 3.15 1.37
N THR A 37 15.97 3.47 1.39
CA THR A 37 14.90 2.47 1.34
C THR A 37 14.97 1.63 0.08
N ALA A 38 15.26 2.24 -1.07
CA ALA A 38 15.44 1.52 -2.34
C ALA A 38 16.59 0.50 -2.25
N ILE A 39 17.70 0.86 -1.58
CA ILE A 39 18.83 -0.05 -1.33
C ILE A 39 18.38 -1.21 -0.44
N VAL A 40 17.65 -0.93 0.64
CA VAL A 40 17.11 -1.96 1.54
C VAL A 40 16.21 -2.95 0.79
N VAL A 41 15.26 -2.44 0.00
CA VAL A 41 14.35 -3.26 -0.80
C VAL A 41 15.15 -4.12 -1.79
N ARG A 42 16.11 -3.54 -2.52
CA ARG A 42 16.92 -4.29 -3.49
C ARG A 42 17.71 -5.43 -2.85
N ASN A 43 18.19 -5.25 -1.63
CA ASN A 43 19.02 -6.24 -0.93
C ASN A 43 18.20 -7.31 -0.18
N LYS A 44 16.91 -7.07 0.10
CA LYS A 44 16.08 -7.97 0.92
C LYS A 44 14.78 -8.44 0.34
N ALA A 45 14.27 -7.81 -0.72
CA ALA A 45 13.04 -8.27 -1.33
C ALA A 45 13.26 -9.71 -1.83
N GLU A 46 12.58 -10.67 -1.18
CA GLU A 46 12.52 -12.05 -1.65
C GLU A 46 11.85 -12.06 -3.03
N GLU A 47 12.19 -13.02 -3.90
CA GLU A 47 11.58 -13.21 -5.23
C GLU A 47 10.12 -13.65 -5.11
N THR A 48 9.28 -12.74 -4.63
CA THR A 48 7.85 -12.91 -4.44
C THR A 48 7.13 -11.93 -5.37
N PRO A 49 5.88 -12.23 -5.80
CA PRO A 49 5.11 -11.31 -6.64
C PRO A 49 4.98 -9.89 -6.05
N TRP A 50 5.05 -9.79 -4.71
CA TRP A 50 4.95 -8.53 -3.97
C TRP A 50 6.22 -7.68 -4.01
N ALA A 51 7.38 -8.23 -4.39
CA ALA A 51 8.62 -7.49 -4.52
C ALA A 51 8.50 -6.32 -5.52
N ALA A 52 7.64 -6.47 -6.54
CA ALA A 52 7.37 -5.43 -7.53
C ALA A 52 6.64 -4.21 -6.95
N SER A 53 6.05 -4.30 -5.75
CA SER A 53 5.25 -3.24 -5.14
C SER A 53 6.02 -1.92 -5.00
N PHE A 54 7.31 -1.98 -4.68
CA PHE A 54 8.15 -0.79 -4.54
C PHE A 54 8.40 -0.09 -5.88
N SER A 55 8.59 -0.84 -6.96
CA SER A 55 8.74 -0.25 -8.29
C SER A 55 7.44 0.43 -8.76
N TRP A 56 6.29 -0.16 -8.42
CA TRP A 56 4.98 0.42 -8.69
C TRP A 56 4.72 1.66 -7.83
N SER A 57 5.10 1.65 -6.55
CA SER A 57 4.95 2.82 -5.69
C SER A 57 5.79 4.00 -6.16
N LEU A 58 7.01 3.77 -6.65
CA LEU A 58 7.83 4.82 -7.28
C LEU A 58 7.19 5.40 -8.54
N LYS A 59 6.64 4.56 -9.42
CA LYS A 59 5.89 5.01 -10.62
C LYS A 59 4.66 5.83 -10.24
N MET A 60 3.91 5.39 -9.23
CA MET A 60 2.77 6.13 -8.70
C MET A 60 3.20 7.47 -8.08
N GLY A 61 4.31 7.49 -7.34
CA GLY A 61 4.88 8.72 -6.78
C GLY A 61 5.26 9.73 -7.86
N LEU A 62 5.89 9.28 -8.96
CA LEU A 62 6.20 10.13 -10.11
C LEU A 62 4.93 10.72 -10.74
N TRP A 63 3.90 9.90 -10.91
CA TRP A 63 2.59 10.34 -11.38
C TRP A 63 1.95 11.38 -10.46
N VAL A 64 2.04 11.18 -9.14
CA VAL A 64 1.52 12.14 -8.15
C VAL A 64 2.28 13.47 -8.22
N ILE A 65 3.61 13.45 -8.34
CA ILE A 65 4.40 14.67 -8.52
C ILE A 65 3.96 15.41 -9.79
N ALA A 66 3.82 14.69 -10.91
CA ALA A 66 3.38 15.27 -12.18
C ALA A 66 2.00 15.92 -12.06
N ILE A 67 1.03 15.21 -11.47
CA ILE A 67 -0.32 15.75 -11.23
C ILE A 67 -0.26 16.96 -10.29
N ARG A 68 0.55 16.91 -9.22
CA ARG A 68 0.66 18.00 -8.25
C ARG A 68 1.21 19.27 -8.90
N VAL A 69 2.29 19.14 -9.67
CA VAL A 69 2.88 20.23 -10.45
C VAL A 69 1.89 20.76 -11.49
N LEU A 70 1.22 19.87 -12.23
CA LEU A 70 0.19 20.24 -13.20
C LEU A 70 -0.95 21.04 -12.54
N THR A 71 -1.45 20.60 -11.38
CA THR A 71 -2.46 21.34 -10.63
C THR A 71 -1.93 22.67 -10.09
N GLY A 72 -0.65 22.75 -9.73
CA GLY A 72 0.00 24.01 -9.34
C GLY A 72 0.11 25.04 -10.47
N VAL A 73 0.20 24.56 -11.71
CA VAL A 73 0.22 25.40 -12.93
C VAL A 73 -1.20 25.77 -13.37
N LEU A 74 -2.13 24.81 -13.37
CA LEU A 74 -3.50 25.00 -13.87
C LEU A 74 -4.39 25.78 -12.91
N ILE A 75 -4.22 25.60 -11.59
CA ILE A 75 -5.05 26.26 -10.57
C ILE A 75 -4.35 27.56 -10.13
N GLY A 76 -4.94 28.68 -10.50
CA GLY A 76 -4.48 30.03 -10.22
C GLY A 76 -4.67 30.46 -8.79
N VAL A 77 -3.87 29.91 -7.88
CA VAL A 77 -3.76 30.41 -6.51
C VAL A 77 -2.78 31.58 -6.49
N PRO A 78 -3.23 32.82 -6.20
CA PRO A 78 -2.35 33.97 -6.18
C PRO A 78 -1.36 33.83 -5.03
N MET A 79 -0.08 33.63 -5.37
CA MET A 79 1.02 33.56 -4.43
C MET A 79 2.02 34.68 -4.77
N PRO A 80 2.41 35.54 -3.81
CA PRO A 80 3.37 36.61 -4.09
C PRO A 80 4.72 36.01 -4.48
N GLY A 81 5.35 36.56 -5.53
CA GLY A 81 6.60 36.01 -6.04
C GLY A 81 6.93 36.33 -7.50
N ARG A 82 8.00 35.71 -8.00
CA ARG A 82 8.49 35.90 -9.38
C ARG A 82 7.57 35.18 -10.38
N LYS A 83 6.87 35.96 -11.20
CA LYS A 83 6.00 35.46 -12.27
C LYS A 83 6.85 34.93 -13.42
N ILE A 84 6.60 33.69 -13.83
CA ILE A 84 7.27 33.06 -14.98
C ILE A 84 6.34 33.07 -16.19
N LEU A 85 5.09 32.67 -15.98
CA LEU A 85 4.09 32.50 -17.04
C LEU A 85 2.75 33.05 -16.56
N THR A 86 1.93 33.58 -17.48
CA THR A 86 0.55 33.99 -17.18
C THR A 86 -0.37 33.24 -18.11
N LEU A 87 -1.16 32.33 -17.54
CA LEU A 87 -2.17 31.59 -18.29
C LEU A 87 -3.45 32.44 -18.41
N PRO A 88 -4.18 32.35 -19.54
CA PRO A 88 -5.46 33.03 -19.69
C PRO A 88 -6.43 32.51 -18.62
N VAL A 89 -7.14 33.44 -17.97
CA VAL A 89 -8.09 33.12 -16.91
C VAL A 89 -9.42 32.73 -17.56
N ILE A 90 -9.91 31.54 -17.25
CA ILE A 90 -11.22 31.08 -17.73
C ILE A 90 -12.26 31.49 -16.69
N PRO A 91 -13.30 32.29 -17.06
CA PRO A 91 -14.39 32.61 -16.15
C PRO A 91 -15.18 31.33 -15.88
N LEU A 92 -15.22 30.92 -14.61
CA LEU A 92 -15.96 29.75 -14.18
C LEU A 92 -17.39 30.11 -13.79
N PRO A 93 -18.36 29.18 -13.94
CA PRO A 93 -19.73 29.39 -13.51
C PRO A 93 -19.83 29.74 -12.01
N HIS A 94 -20.89 30.43 -11.60
CA HIS A 94 -21.09 30.93 -10.23
C HIS A 94 -21.00 29.84 -9.14
N TRP A 95 -21.29 28.57 -9.46
CA TRP A 95 -21.22 27.45 -8.52
C TRP A 95 -19.77 27.07 -8.16
N MET A 96 -18.79 27.57 -8.91
CA MET A 96 -17.37 27.31 -8.73
C MET A 96 -16.58 28.61 -8.43
N ALA A 97 -17.23 29.58 -7.77
CA ALA A 97 -16.70 30.92 -7.48
C ALA A 97 -15.41 30.96 -6.62
N GLY A 98 -14.95 29.82 -6.07
CA GLY A 98 -13.73 29.71 -5.27
C GLY A 98 -12.50 29.15 -6.00
N ILE A 99 -12.64 28.65 -7.23
CA ILE A 99 -11.54 28.07 -8.00
C ILE A 99 -11.27 29.00 -9.18
N ARG A 100 -9.99 29.29 -9.45
CA ARG A 100 -9.57 30.02 -10.66
C ARG A 100 -8.71 29.09 -11.49
N ILE A 101 -9.11 28.85 -12.74
CA ILE A 101 -8.28 28.11 -13.70
C ILE A 101 -7.49 29.12 -14.52
N GLY A 102 -6.18 28.93 -14.59
CA GLY A 102 -5.23 29.87 -15.21
C GLY A 102 -4.76 30.97 -14.26
N GLY A 103 -4.22 32.07 -14.79
CA GLY A 103 -3.62 33.14 -13.99
C GLY A 103 -2.08 33.09 -13.92
N PRO A 104 -1.45 33.93 -13.08
CA PRO A 104 0.00 34.00 -12.99
C PRO A 104 0.59 32.76 -12.30
N VAL A 105 1.42 32.03 -13.01
CA VAL A 105 2.27 30.94 -12.49
C VAL A 105 3.55 31.56 -11.94
N THR A 106 3.71 31.47 -10.62
CA THR A 106 4.90 31.96 -9.92
C THR A 106 5.88 30.82 -9.65
N LEU A 107 7.17 31.16 -9.56
CA LEU A 107 8.23 30.19 -9.25
C LEU A 107 7.99 29.55 -7.88
N GLU A 108 7.58 30.35 -6.90
CA GLU A 108 7.30 29.98 -5.52
C GLU A 108 6.15 28.98 -5.43
N ARG A 109 5.14 29.13 -6.30
CA ARG A 109 4.04 28.18 -6.38
C ARG A 109 4.50 26.85 -6.98
N LEU A 110 5.33 26.90 -8.02
CA LEU A 110 5.86 25.71 -8.68
C LEU A 110 6.76 24.92 -7.72
N THR A 111 7.65 25.59 -6.99
CA THR A 111 8.53 24.94 -6.00
C THR A 111 7.73 24.41 -4.82
N SER A 112 6.74 25.14 -4.31
CA SER A 112 5.85 24.67 -3.23
C SER A 112 5.03 23.44 -3.63
N THR A 113 4.44 23.42 -4.83
CA THR A 113 3.66 22.28 -5.30
C THR A 113 4.53 21.07 -5.64
N ALA A 114 5.74 21.29 -6.18
CA ALA A 114 6.73 20.24 -6.35
C ALA A 114 7.17 19.66 -4.99
N HIS A 115 7.37 20.51 -3.98
CA HIS A 115 7.71 20.10 -2.62
C HIS A 115 6.64 19.18 -2.03
N ASP A 116 5.38 19.60 -2.03
CA ASP A 116 4.26 18.76 -1.59
C ASP A 116 4.20 17.43 -2.35
N GLY A 117 4.40 17.47 -3.67
CA GLY A 117 4.39 16.28 -4.52
C GLY A 117 5.47 15.28 -4.12
N ILE A 118 6.70 15.75 -3.89
CA ILE A 118 7.83 14.92 -3.46
C ILE A 118 7.57 14.30 -2.08
N MET A 119 6.95 15.06 -1.17
CA MET A 119 6.62 14.55 0.17
C MET A 119 5.59 13.41 0.10
N ILE A 120 4.51 13.59 -0.67
CA ILE A 120 3.49 12.56 -0.87
C ILE A 120 4.11 11.34 -1.57
N ALA A 121 4.91 11.55 -2.61
CA ALA A 121 5.59 10.47 -3.32
C ALA A 121 6.55 9.68 -2.42
N SER A 122 7.25 10.34 -1.50
CA SER A 122 8.16 9.69 -0.55
C SER A 122 7.40 8.80 0.44
N ILE A 123 6.25 9.28 0.95
CA ILE A 123 5.38 8.48 1.82
C ILE A 123 4.84 7.25 1.07
N ILE A 124 4.38 7.43 -0.17
CA ILE A 124 3.92 6.32 -1.04
C ILE A 124 5.06 5.32 -1.27
N ALA A 125 6.29 5.78 -1.53
CA ALA A 125 7.45 4.93 -1.73
C ALA A 125 7.77 4.11 -0.48
N LEU A 126 7.75 4.72 0.72
CA LEU A 126 7.99 4.06 2.00
C LEU A 126 6.94 2.98 2.31
N LEU A 127 5.66 3.28 2.08
CA LEU A 127 4.58 2.29 2.26
C LEU A 127 4.70 1.15 1.23
N GLY A 128 5.06 1.46 -0.02
CA GLY A 128 5.36 0.45 -1.03
C GLY A 128 6.54 -0.43 -0.67
N ALA A 129 7.55 0.12 0.02
CA ALA A 129 8.68 -0.64 0.52
C ALA A 129 8.24 -1.66 1.59
N ALA A 130 7.42 -1.25 2.56
CA ALA A 130 6.85 -2.17 3.55
C ALA A 130 6.06 -3.31 2.88
N ALA A 131 5.24 -3.00 1.88
CA ALA A 131 4.50 -4.00 1.12
C ALA A 131 5.40 -4.93 0.28
N SER A 132 6.55 -4.46 -0.18
CA SER A 132 7.53 -5.29 -0.91
C SER A 132 8.37 -6.18 -0.01
N LEU A 133 8.69 -5.71 1.20
CA LEU A 133 9.52 -6.40 2.19
C LEU A 133 8.71 -7.34 3.09
N SER A 134 7.38 -7.16 3.14
CA SER A 134 6.47 -8.03 3.87
C SER A 134 5.48 -8.70 2.92
N SER A 135 5.34 -10.03 3.01
CA SER A 135 4.26 -10.71 2.28
C SER A 135 2.93 -10.48 3.00
N PRO A 136 1.85 -10.04 2.33
CA PRO A 136 0.54 -9.79 2.96
C PRO A 136 -0.02 -10.99 3.72
N HIS A 137 0.21 -12.22 3.21
CA HIS A 137 -0.23 -13.45 3.88
C HIS A 137 0.48 -13.69 5.22
N ARG A 138 1.78 -13.36 5.32
CA ARG A 138 2.49 -13.45 6.61
C ARG A 138 2.01 -12.40 7.60
N LEU A 139 1.68 -11.20 7.13
CA LEU A 139 1.11 -10.15 7.97
C LEU A 139 -0.24 -10.57 8.55
N LEU A 140 -1.15 -11.09 7.73
CA LEU A 140 -2.45 -11.61 8.18
C LEU A 140 -2.30 -12.75 9.20
N ARG A 141 -1.30 -13.63 9.02
CA ARG A 141 -1.00 -14.71 9.99
C ARG A 141 -0.46 -14.18 11.33
N SER A 142 0.16 -13.01 11.32
CA SER A 142 0.75 -12.39 12.51
C SER A 142 -0.26 -11.62 13.38
N MET A 143 -1.56 -11.62 13.02
CA MET A 143 -2.59 -10.95 13.80
C MET A 143 -2.71 -11.47 15.25
N PRO A 144 -3.02 -10.58 16.20
CA PRO A 144 -3.16 -10.94 17.61
C PRO A 144 -4.36 -11.87 17.86
N VAL A 145 -4.30 -12.61 18.96
CA VAL A 145 -5.31 -13.65 19.30
C VAL A 145 -6.71 -13.05 19.45
N MET A 146 -6.83 -11.80 19.90
CA MET A 146 -8.11 -11.12 20.10
C MET A 146 -8.92 -10.92 18.80
N VAL A 147 -8.24 -10.92 17.64
CA VAL A 147 -8.87 -10.80 16.31
C VAL A 147 -8.65 -12.06 15.48
N TYR A 148 -8.37 -13.20 16.11
CA TYR A 148 -8.04 -14.44 15.41
C TYR A 148 -9.19 -14.92 14.50
N GLU A 149 -10.44 -14.81 14.94
CA GLU A 149 -11.62 -15.18 14.13
C GLU A 149 -11.74 -14.32 12.87
N PHE A 150 -11.48 -13.02 13.00
CA PHE A 150 -11.38 -12.10 11.87
C PHE A 150 -10.21 -12.50 10.95
N GLY A 151 -9.03 -12.75 11.52
CA GLY A 151 -7.84 -13.15 10.77
C GLY A 151 -8.05 -14.43 9.97
N VAL A 152 -8.71 -15.43 10.54
CA VAL A 152 -9.01 -16.68 9.83
C VAL A 152 -10.01 -16.45 8.70
N SER A 153 -11.05 -15.65 8.94
CA SER A 153 -12.02 -15.31 7.89
C SER A 153 -11.33 -14.63 6.70
N VAL A 154 -10.42 -13.69 6.96
CA VAL A 154 -9.65 -13.01 5.91
C VAL A 154 -8.69 -13.97 5.19
N VAL A 155 -8.01 -14.86 5.92
CA VAL A 155 -7.12 -15.87 5.32
C VAL A 155 -7.89 -16.83 4.43
N ILE A 156 -9.07 -17.30 4.87
CA ILE A 156 -9.97 -18.15 4.07
C ILE A 156 -10.40 -17.40 2.81
N ALA A 157 -10.92 -16.17 2.96
CA ALA A 157 -11.36 -15.35 1.83
C ALA A 157 -10.24 -15.12 0.82
N THR A 158 -9.04 -14.78 1.29
CA THR A 158 -7.87 -14.55 0.43
C THR A 158 -7.43 -15.82 -0.30
N SER A 159 -7.55 -16.99 0.36
CA SER A 159 -7.18 -18.28 -0.23
C SER A 159 -8.18 -18.77 -1.28
N ILE A 160 -9.47 -18.41 -1.13
CA ILE A 160 -10.54 -18.78 -2.07
C ILE A 160 -10.62 -17.80 -3.24
N LEU A 161 -10.10 -16.58 -3.10
CA LEU A 161 -10.16 -15.54 -4.13
C LEU A 161 -9.72 -16.00 -5.53
N PRO A 162 -8.60 -16.74 -5.72
CA PRO A 162 -8.22 -17.24 -7.04
C PRO A 162 -9.28 -18.17 -7.63
N GLN A 163 -9.86 -19.04 -6.79
CA GLN A 163 -10.91 -19.96 -7.21
C GLN A 163 -12.18 -19.20 -7.62
N PHE A 164 -12.54 -18.16 -6.88
CA PHE A 164 -13.69 -17.30 -7.19
C PHE A 164 -13.54 -16.64 -8.58
N VAL A 165 -12.36 -16.13 -8.90
CA VAL A 165 -12.06 -15.57 -10.24
C VAL A 165 -12.20 -16.62 -11.34
N THR A 166 -11.71 -17.86 -11.10
CA THR A 166 -11.87 -18.95 -12.07
C THR A 166 -13.32 -19.36 -12.26
N SER A 167 -14.13 -19.38 -11.20
CA SER A 167 -15.57 -19.66 -11.27
C SER A 167 -16.29 -18.59 -12.09
N ILE A 168 -16.00 -17.30 -11.89
CA ILE A 168 -16.56 -16.22 -12.71
C ILE A 168 -16.22 -16.42 -14.19
N SER A 169 -14.96 -16.71 -14.50
CA SER A 169 -14.52 -16.94 -15.89
C SER A 169 -15.25 -18.13 -16.51
N ARG A 170 -15.38 -19.24 -15.78
CA ARG A 170 -16.08 -20.45 -16.22
C ARG A 170 -17.56 -20.18 -16.47
N ILE A 171 -18.24 -19.51 -15.56
CA ILE A 171 -19.66 -19.14 -15.69
C ILE A 171 -19.85 -18.21 -16.88
N LYS A 172 -18.99 -17.20 -17.05
CA LYS A 172 -19.03 -16.27 -18.18
C LYS A 172 -18.87 -17.01 -19.52
N GLN A 173 -17.96 -17.98 -19.60
CA GLN A 173 -17.79 -18.80 -20.80
C GLN A 173 -19.01 -19.70 -21.06
N ALA A 174 -19.58 -20.34 -20.04
CA ALA A 174 -20.78 -21.16 -20.18
C ALA A 174 -21.99 -20.35 -20.67
N GLN A 175 -22.18 -19.12 -20.18
CA GLN A 175 -23.24 -18.24 -20.65
C GLN A 175 -23.04 -17.81 -22.11
N ARG A 176 -21.78 -17.54 -22.52
CA ARG A 176 -21.45 -17.23 -23.92
C ARG A 176 -21.77 -18.40 -24.85
N LEU A 177 -21.46 -19.63 -24.45
CA LEU A 177 -21.81 -20.83 -25.23
C LEU A 177 -23.32 -21.05 -25.35
N ARG A 178 -24.11 -20.50 -24.42
CA ARG A 178 -25.59 -20.50 -24.47
C ARG A 178 -26.17 -19.34 -25.31
N GLY A 179 -25.33 -18.59 -26.03
CA GLY A 179 -25.77 -17.48 -26.88
C GLY A 179 -26.13 -16.20 -26.11
N HIS A 180 -25.76 -16.10 -24.83
CA HIS A 180 -25.99 -14.88 -24.07
C HIS A 180 -24.82 -13.91 -24.21
N GLU A 181 -25.11 -12.69 -24.65
CA GLU A 181 -24.12 -11.61 -24.64
C GLU A 181 -23.84 -11.14 -23.21
N SER A 182 -22.56 -10.92 -22.91
CA SER A 182 -22.09 -10.58 -21.56
C SER A 182 -22.20 -9.09 -21.22
N THR A 183 -23.14 -8.37 -21.85
CA THR A 183 -23.27 -6.91 -21.76
C THR A 183 -24.56 -6.52 -21.04
N GLY A 184 -24.45 -5.57 -20.11
CA GLY A 184 -25.59 -4.99 -19.39
C GLY A 184 -25.89 -5.57 -18.00
N LEU A 185 -26.67 -4.81 -17.22
CA LEU A 185 -27.02 -5.11 -15.83
C LEU A 185 -27.84 -6.41 -15.68
N LEU A 186 -28.66 -6.74 -16.68
CA LEU A 186 -29.46 -7.97 -16.67
C LEU A 186 -28.61 -9.23 -16.85
N SER A 187 -27.48 -9.13 -17.55
CA SER A 187 -26.50 -10.22 -17.69
C SER A 187 -25.80 -10.53 -16.37
N TRP A 188 -25.72 -9.58 -15.43
CA TRP A 188 -25.07 -9.80 -14.13
C TRP A 188 -25.79 -10.87 -13.30
N ARG A 189 -27.13 -10.88 -13.30
CA ARG A 189 -27.92 -11.88 -12.57
C ARG A 189 -27.60 -13.32 -12.99
N ARG A 190 -27.32 -13.54 -14.28
CA ARG A 190 -26.98 -14.85 -14.86
C ARG A 190 -25.61 -15.35 -14.44
N ILE A 191 -24.72 -14.45 -13.99
CA ILE A 191 -23.40 -14.79 -13.45
C ILE A 191 -23.47 -14.89 -11.93
N ALA A 192 -24.16 -13.95 -11.29
CA ALA A 192 -24.24 -13.84 -9.83
C ALA A 192 -25.01 -15.00 -9.21
N LEU A 193 -26.17 -15.41 -9.75
CA LEU A 193 -26.98 -16.46 -9.13
C LEU A 193 -26.25 -17.82 -9.07
N PRO A 194 -25.65 -18.34 -10.17
CA PRO A 194 -24.87 -19.58 -10.11
C PRO A 194 -23.62 -19.46 -9.24
N LEU A 195 -22.99 -18.27 -9.23
CA LEU A 195 -21.82 -18.02 -8.40
C LEU A 195 -22.17 -18.06 -6.91
N PHE A 196 -23.32 -17.48 -6.52
CA PHE A 196 -23.81 -17.53 -5.15
C PHE A 196 -24.12 -18.97 -4.73
N GLU A 197 -24.82 -19.73 -5.57
CA GLU A 197 -25.09 -21.15 -5.32
C GLU A 197 -23.79 -21.95 -5.10
N GLU A 198 -22.81 -21.79 -6.00
CA GLU A 198 -21.51 -22.46 -5.89
C GLU A 198 -20.77 -22.04 -4.61
N THR A 199 -20.77 -20.74 -4.26
CA THR A 199 -20.08 -20.24 -3.06
C THR A 199 -20.78 -20.66 -1.76
N LEU A 200 -22.11 -20.72 -1.75
CA LEU A 200 -22.89 -21.20 -0.60
C LEU A 200 -22.60 -22.68 -0.35
N SER A 201 -22.66 -23.52 -1.38
CA SER A 201 -22.30 -24.95 -1.27
C SER A 201 -20.89 -25.12 -0.72
N ARG A 202 -19.89 -24.41 -1.29
CA ARG A 202 -18.50 -24.48 -0.82
C ARG A 202 -18.33 -24.00 0.63
N SER A 203 -19.11 -23.01 1.06
CA SER A 203 -19.06 -22.52 2.44
C SER A 203 -19.58 -23.57 3.43
N LEU A 204 -20.63 -24.31 3.06
CA LEU A 204 -21.17 -25.41 3.86
C LEU A 204 -20.18 -26.58 3.93
N ASP A 205 -19.58 -26.95 2.80
CA ASP A 205 -18.55 -28.00 2.75
C ASP A 205 -17.33 -27.63 3.60
N LEU A 206 -16.88 -26.38 3.53
CA LEU A 206 -15.77 -25.88 4.33
C LEU A 206 -16.12 -25.90 5.83
N ALA A 207 -17.33 -25.49 6.20
CA ALA A 207 -17.78 -25.54 7.59
C ALA A 207 -17.80 -26.98 8.12
N ALA A 208 -18.39 -27.92 7.38
CA ALA A 208 -18.41 -29.33 7.75
C ALA A 208 -16.99 -29.92 7.88
N ALA A 209 -16.08 -29.54 6.99
CA ALA A 209 -14.68 -29.95 7.07
C ALA A 209 -13.93 -29.33 8.26
N MET A 210 -14.27 -28.11 8.66
CA MET A 210 -13.72 -27.45 9.84
C MET A 210 -14.20 -28.11 11.13
N ASP A 211 -15.49 -28.42 11.23
CA ASP A 211 -16.08 -29.12 12.39
C ASP A 211 -15.52 -30.55 12.53
N SER A 212 -15.39 -31.28 11.42
CA SER A 212 -14.80 -32.63 11.40
C SER A 212 -13.34 -32.66 11.88
N ARG A 213 -12.61 -31.54 11.72
CA ARG A 213 -11.23 -31.37 12.21
C ARG A 213 -11.15 -30.83 13.64
N GLY A 214 -12.30 -30.64 14.31
CA GLY A 214 -12.36 -30.10 15.67
C GLY A 214 -12.01 -28.61 15.76
N TYR A 215 -12.18 -27.85 14.67
CA TYR A 215 -11.92 -26.42 14.70
C TYR A 215 -12.92 -25.72 15.65
N GLY A 216 -12.41 -24.92 16.60
CA GLY A 216 -13.27 -24.25 17.58
C GLY A 216 -13.46 -24.99 18.90
N PHE A 217 -13.01 -26.25 19.02
CA PHE A 217 -13.15 -27.05 20.25
C PHE A 217 -12.37 -26.49 21.45
N THR A 218 -11.27 -25.76 21.23
CA THR A 218 -10.45 -25.19 22.30
C THR A 218 -10.00 -23.76 21.98
N ARG A 219 -10.07 -22.87 22.99
CA ARG A 219 -9.60 -21.47 22.89
C ARG A 219 -8.07 -21.36 22.80
N LYS A 220 -7.35 -22.28 23.44
CA LYS A 220 -5.88 -22.41 23.32
C LYS A 220 -5.52 -23.15 22.04
N ARG A 221 -4.98 -22.42 21.06
CA ARG A 221 -4.56 -22.99 19.77
C ARG A 221 -3.04 -22.92 19.62
N SER A 222 -2.44 -23.98 19.11
CA SER A 222 -1.05 -23.96 18.66
C SER A 222 -0.95 -23.34 17.26
N LYS A 223 0.17 -22.66 16.97
CA LYS A 223 0.47 -22.12 15.63
C LYS A 223 1.53 -23.01 14.98
N TYR A 224 1.21 -23.65 13.86
CA TYR A 224 2.15 -24.54 13.14
C TYR A 224 3.40 -23.80 12.63
N ARG A 225 3.24 -22.56 12.14
CA ARG A 225 4.34 -21.68 11.72
C ARG A 225 4.34 -20.41 12.55
N GLN A 226 5.24 -20.35 13.53
CA GLN A 226 5.43 -19.19 14.41
C GLN A 226 6.52 -18.29 13.85
N ASP A 227 6.17 -17.05 13.52
CA ASP A 227 7.15 -15.99 13.26
C ASP A 227 7.59 -15.47 14.64
N ARG A 228 8.75 -15.93 15.12
CA ARG A 228 9.33 -15.48 16.40
C ARG A 228 10.10 -14.18 16.18
N TRP A 229 9.94 -13.24 17.10
CA TRP A 229 10.73 -12.03 17.15
C TRP A 229 12.20 -12.37 17.41
N THR A 230 13.07 -11.82 16.59
CA THR A 230 14.53 -11.97 16.66
C THR A 230 15.15 -10.66 17.18
N SER A 231 16.37 -10.70 17.71
CA SER A 231 17.06 -9.48 18.21
C SER A 231 17.16 -8.36 17.16
N LYS A 232 17.28 -8.71 15.87
CA LYS A 232 17.27 -7.75 14.75
C LYS A 232 15.91 -7.01 14.63
N ASP A 233 14.80 -7.66 14.95
CA ASP A 233 13.46 -7.06 14.92
C ASP A 233 13.33 -5.96 15.98
N TYR A 234 13.78 -6.23 17.21
CA TYR A 234 13.78 -5.23 18.28
C TYR A 234 14.69 -4.05 17.98
N LEU A 235 15.86 -4.31 17.38
CA LEU A 235 16.80 -3.26 17.01
C LEU A 235 16.22 -2.35 15.92
N LEU A 236 15.54 -2.91 14.91
CA LEU A 236 14.85 -2.11 13.88
C LEU A 236 13.68 -1.29 14.44
N CYS A 237 12.90 -1.85 15.36
CA CYS A 237 11.84 -1.09 16.06
C CYS A 237 12.44 0.05 16.90
N GLY A 238 13.57 -0.18 17.57
CA GLY A 238 14.30 0.86 18.30
C GLY A 238 14.78 1.99 17.38
N ILE A 239 15.39 1.63 16.24
CA ILE A 239 15.80 2.60 15.22
C ILE A 239 14.60 3.41 14.70
N ALA A 240 13.48 2.75 14.43
CA ALA A 240 12.23 3.41 14.01
C ALA A 240 11.73 4.42 15.07
N MET A 241 11.80 4.08 16.35
CA MET A 241 11.45 5.00 17.43
C MET A 241 12.41 6.20 17.50
N VAL A 242 13.70 5.99 17.27
CA VAL A 242 14.70 7.08 17.21
C VAL A 242 14.43 8.04 16.05
N SER A 243 14.00 7.55 14.87
CA SER A 243 13.64 8.45 13.76
C SER A 243 12.50 9.42 14.08
N LEU A 244 11.58 9.02 14.96
CA LEU A 244 10.48 9.90 15.40
C LEU A 244 10.96 10.94 16.42
N ALA A 245 11.88 10.55 17.31
CA ALA A 245 12.40 11.44 18.35
C ALA A 245 13.41 12.47 17.82
N LYS A 246 14.22 12.10 16.83
CA LYS A 246 15.27 12.94 16.25
C LYS A 246 15.20 12.96 14.73
N PRO A 247 14.31 13.78 14.14
CA PRO A 247 14.14 13.88 12.69
C PRO A 247 15.39 14.40 11.96
N GLU A 248 16.32 15.07 12.65
CA GLU A 248 17.60 15.52 12.08
C GLU A 248 18.55 14.35 11.74
N LEU A 249 18.47 13.25 12.49
CA LEU A 249 19.30 12.05 12.27
C LEU A 249 18.66 11.05 11.32
N LEU A 250 17.57 11.41 10.66
CA LEU A 250 16.70 10.49 9.93
C LEU A 250 17.46 9.79 8.78
N VAL A 251 18.35 10.49 8.06
CA VAL A 251 19.20 9.88 7.03
C VAL A 251 20.17 8.85 7.61
N LEU A 252 20.78 9.17 8.76
CA LEU A 252 21.70 8.27 9.46
C LEU A 252 20.95 7.05 10.00
N VAL A 253 19.76 7.26 10.57
CA VAL A 253 18.85 6.20 11.03
C VAL A 253 18.48 5.26 9.87
N ALA A 254 18.10 5.80 8.71
CA ALA A 254 17.83 5.01 7.52
C ALA A 254 19.08 4.21 7.11
N ALA A 255 20.26 4.82 7.06
CA ALA A 255 21.50 4.15 6.68
C ALA A 255 21.89 3.02 7.65
N VAL A 256 21.79 3.26 8.96
CA VAL A 256 22.02 2.25 10.00
C VAL A 256 21.01 1.11 9.87
N SER A 257 19.74 1.40 9.57
CA SER A 257 18.76 0.33 9.33
C SER A 257 19.13 -0.54 8.13
N ALA A 258 19.71 0.04 7.06
CA ALA A 258 20.20 -0.74 5.92
C ALA A 258 21.37 -1.66 6.29
N LEU A 259 22.26 -1.21 7.18
CA LEU A 259 23.36 -2.03 7.73
C LEU A 259 22.86 -3.18 8.62
N VAL A 260 21.89 -2.92 9.49
CA VAL A 260 21.28 -3.96 10.35
C VAL A 260 20.60 -5.03 9.51
N VAL A 261 20.04 -4.60 8.39
CA VAL A 261 19.37 -5.45 7.43
C VAL A 261 20.37 -6.18 6.52
N ALA A 262 21.58 -5.69 6.31
CA ALA A 262 22.58 -6.34 5.47
C ALA A 262 22.82 -7.83 5.86
N PRO A 263 23.13 -8.69 4.89
CA PRO A 263 23.30 -10.13 5.11
C PRO A 263 24.36 -10.46 6.17
#